data_AF-A0A514WDN0-F1
#
_entry.id   AF-A0A514WDN0-F1
#
_cell.length_a   1.000
_cell.length_b   1.000
_cell.length_c   1.000
_cell.angle_alpha   90.00
_cell.angle_beta   90.00
_cell.angle_gamma   90.00
#
_symmetry.space_group_name_H-M   'P 1'
#
loop_
_entity.id
_entity.type
_entity.pdbx_description
1 polymer ?
#
loop_
_entity_poly.entity_id
_entity_poly.type
_entity_poly.pdbx_seq_one_letter_code
_entity_poly.pdbx_strand_id
1 'polypeptide(L)'
;MALDFVVIEALAPVIISATAVATLGWVVNNWLRMRNGYPLENSWGKALYPKDNNEAQARVQLLTQENAQLRAEVGSIKDRLASVERIVTDQGYDVALQIEGLREARLEARQEVTKQ
;
A
#
# COMPACT_ATOMS: atom_id res chain seq x y z
N MET A 1 62.38 5.06 -24.44
CA MET A 1 61.70 4.83 -25.73
C MET A 1 60.66 5.93 -25.88
N ALA A 2 61.08 7.09 -26.39
CA ALA A 2 60.13 8.13 -26.76
C ALA A 2 59.37 7.63 -27.99
N LEU A 3 58.05 7.69 -27.96
CA LEU A 3 57.25 7.52 -29.17
C LEU A 3 57.68 8.62 -30.13
N ASP A 4 58.29 8.23 -31.23
CA ASP A 4 58.69 9.12 -32.31
C ASP A 4 57.45 9.73 -32.97
N PHE A 5 57.57 11.00 -33.36
CA PHE A 5 56.48 11.79 -33.91
C PHE A 5 55.80 11.10 -35.10
N VAL A 6 56.58 10.39 -35.92
CA VAL A 6 56.13 9.63 -37.09
C VAL A 6 55.19 8.49 -36.70
N VAL A 7 55.48 7.76 -35.61
CA VAL A 7 54.62 6.67 -35.13
C VAL A 7 53.30 7.20 -34.58
N ILE A 8 53.32 8.36 -33.92
CA ILE A 8 52.10 9.01 -33.42
C ILE A 8 51.18 9.42 -34.58
N GLU A 9 51.75 10.03 -35.62
CA GLU A 9 50.97 10.49 -36.79
C GLU A 9 50.36 9.33 -37.58
N ALA A 10 51.10 8.22 -37.71
CA ALA A 10 50.62 7.01 -38.37
C ALA A 10 49.49 6.31 -37.59
N LEU A 11 49.53 6.32 -36.25
CA LEU A 11 48.56 5.62 -35.40
C LEU A 11 47.36 6.49 -34.99
N ALA A 12 47.49 7.81 -35.00
CA ALA A 12 46.44 8.76 -34.63
C ALA A 12 45.08 8.48 -35.30
N PRO A 13 44.96 8.31 -36.63
CA PRO A 13 43.65 8.08 -37.25
C PRO A 13 43.01 6.74 -36.84
N VAL A 14 43.84 5.71 -36.60
CA VAL A 14 43.37 4.40 -36.14
C VAL A 14 42.83 4.49 -34.71
N ILE A 15 43.53 5.21 -33.83
CA ILE A 15 43.12 5.40 -32.44
C ILE A 15 41.82 6.21 -32.36
N ILE A 16 41.70 7.28 -33.14
CA ILE A 16 40.51 8.14 -33.17
C ILE A 16 39.31 7.36 -33.68
N SER A 17 39.45 6.65 -34.80
CA SER A 17 38.36 5.85 -35.37
C SER A 17 37.93 4.71 -34.44
N ALA A 18 38.88 3.99 -33.84
CA ALA A 18 38.58 2.92 -32.89
C ALA A 18 37.82 3.44 -31.66
N THR A 19 38.24 4.59 -31.12
CA THR A 19 37.58 5.21 -29.97
C THR A 19 36.17 5.67 -30.32
N ALA A 20 35.99 6.31 -31.49
CA ALA A 20 34.68 6.75 -31.96
C ALA A 20 33.71 5.57 -32.13
N VAL A 21 34.15 4.46 -32.74
CA VAL A 21 33.34 3.25 -32.91
C VAL A 21 32.99 2.62 -31.56
N ALA A 22 33.94 2.55 -30.63
CA ALA A 22 33.70 2.01 -29.29
C ALA A 22 32.67 2.84 -28.51
N THR A 23 32.77 4.17 -28.54
CA THR A 23 31.81 5.06 -27.87
C THR A 23 30.43 4.95 -28.51
N LEU A 24 30.32 4.94 -29.84
CA LEU A 24 29.05 4.76 -30.54
C LEU A 24 28.42 3.40 -30.22
N GLY A 25 29.21 2.33 -30.21
CA GLY A 25 28.75 0.99 -29.83
C GLY A 25 28.18 0.95 -28.42
N TRP A 26 28.83 1.61 -27.45
CA TRP A 26 28.35 1.69 -26.07
C TRP A 26 27.04 2.49 -25.95
N VAL A 27 26.93 3.63 -26.65
CA VAL A 27 25.70 4.45 -26.66
C VAL A 27 24.54 3.68 -27.28
N VAL A 28 24.76 3.03 -28.42
CA VAL A 28 23.73 2.20 -29.08
C VAL A 28 23.31 1.02 -28.22
N ASN A 29 24.26 0.35 -27.55
CA ASN A 29 23.97 -0.74 -26.62
C ASN A 29 23.09 -0.26 -25.44
N ASN A 30 23.42 0.88 -24.83
CA ASN A 30 22.60 1.46 -23.76
C ASN A 30 21.23 1.90 -24.29
N TRP A 31 21.16 2.49 -25.49
CA TRP A 31 19.90 2.87 -26.14
C TRP A 31 18.98 1.67 -26.36
N LEU A 32 19.52 0.56 -26.86
CA LEU A 32 18.76 -0.68 -27.06
C LEU A 32 18.26 -1.26 -25.73
N ARG A 33 19.11 -1.27 -24.69
CA ARG A 33 18.71 -1.73 -23.35
C ARG A 33 17.60 -0.87 -22.74
N MET A 34 17.68 0.45 -22.89
CA MET A 34 16.63 1.38 -22.46
C MET A 34 15.31 1.11 -23.20
N ARG A 35 15.37 0.96 -24.53
CA ARG A 35 14.17 0.71 -25.35
C ARG A 35 13.52 -0.65 -25.07
N ASN A 36 14.32 -1.67 -24.76
CA ASN A 36 13.85 -3.01 -24.48
C ASN A 36 13.53 -3.26 -22.98
N GLY A 37 13.59 -2.22 -22.14
CA GLY A 37 13.15 -2.30 -20.75
C GLY A 37 14.09 -3.10 -19.83
N TYR A 38 15.35 -3.31 -20.21
CA TYR A 38 16.34 -3.88 -19.30
C TYR A 38 16.72 -2.85 -18.24
N PRO A 39 16.84 -3.25 -16.96
CA PRO A 39 17.22 -2.31 -15.92
C PRO A 39 18.58 -1.70 -16.24
N LEU A 40 18.66 -0.38 -16.15
CA LEU A 40 19.92 0.34 -16.21
C LEU A 40 20.62 0.09 -14.88
N GLU A 41 21.68 -0.69 -14.87
CA GLU A 41 22.44 -0.88 -13.63
C GLU A 41 23.21 0.41 -13.32
N ASN A 42 23.11 0.88 -12.08
CA ASN A 42 24.09 1.86 -11.59
C ASN A 42 25.47 1.20 -11.47
N SER A 43 26.53 2.00 -11.27
CA SER A 43 27.91 1.52 -11.12
C SER A 43 28.16 0.55 -9.94
N TRP A 44 27.11 0.14 -9.23
CA TRP A 44 27.10 -0.74 -8.06
C TRP A 44 26.08 -1.89 -8.20
N GLY A 45 25.66 -2.24 -9.42
CA GLY A 45 24.87 -3.44 -9.70
C GLY A 45 23.42 -3.39 -9.22
N LYS A 46 22.88 -2.21 -8.87
CA LYS A 46 21.45 -2.06 -8.59
C LYS A 46 20.72 -1.64 -9.86
N ALA A 47 19.70 -2.42 -10.20
CA ALA A 47 18.74 -2.12 -11.25
C ALA A 47 18.02 -0.78 -10.98
N LEU A 48 18.34 0.25 -11.76
CA LEU A 48 17.49 1.43 -11.90
C LEU A 48 16.38 1.08 -12.88
N TYR A 49 15.21 0.80 -12.32
CA TYR A 49 13.98 0.88 -13.10
C TYR A 49 13.68 2.36 -13.33
N PRO A 50 13.51 2.83 -14.57
CA PRO A 50 12.92 4.14 -14.81
C PRO A 50 11.52 4.11 -14.19
N LYS A 51 11.39 4.71 -13.02
CA LYS A 51 10.10 4.82 -12.35
C LYS A 51 9.27 5.79 -13.18
N ASP A 52 8.26 5.29 -13.86
CA ASP A 52 7.12 6.09 -14.30
C ASP A 52 6.42 6.63 -13.05
N ASN A 53 7.00 7.70 -12.49
CA ASN A 53 6.55 8.31 -11.26
C ASN A 53 5.11 8.82 -11.37
N ASN A 54 4.62 9.10 -12.58
CA ASN A 54 3.28 9.64 -12.78
C ASN A 54 2.19 8.58 -12.58
N GLU A 55 2.33 7.39 -13.19
CA GLU A 55 1.36 6.31 -13.02
C GLU A 55 1.41 5.71 -11.61
N ALA A 56 2.61 5.56 -11.04
CA ALA A 56 2.75 5.09 -9.67
C ALA A 56 2.16 6.07 -8.65
N GLN A 57 2.37 7.38 -8.82
CA GLN A 57 1.75 8.39 -7.95
C GLN A 57 0.24 8.47 -8.13
N ALA A 58 -0.28 8.40 -9.37
CA ALA A 58 -1.71 8.36 -9.62
C ALA A 58 -2.36 7.14 -8.95
N ARG A 59 -1.73 5.97 -9.04
CA ARG A 59 -2.20 4.75 -8.38
C ARG A 59 -2.16 4.86 -6.85
N VAL A 60 -1.12 5.46 -6.28
CA VAL A 60 -1.03 5.71 -4.83
C VAL A 60 -2.14 6.66 -4.38
N GLN A 61 -2.46 7.70 -5.16
CA GLN A 61 -3.55 8.62 -4.85
C GLN A 61 -4.91 7.91 -4.88
N LEU A 62 -5.19 7.11 -5.92
CA LEU A 62 -6.41 6.32 -6.03
C LEU A 62 -6.56 5.33 -4.86
N LEU A 63 -5.50 4.56 -4.56
CA LEU A 63 -5.50 3.63 -3.42
C LEU A 63 -5.67 4.35 -2.08
N THR A 64 -5.14 5.55 -1.93
CA THR A 64 -5.31 6.34 -0.71
C THR A 64 -6.77 6.79 -0.55
N GLN A 65 -7.43 7.16 -1.66
CA GLN A 65 -8.86 7.49 -1.65
C GLN A 65 -9.72 6.26 -1.31
N GLU A 66 -9.45 5.10 -1.92
CA GLU A 66 -10.15 3.84 -1.59
C GLU A 66 -9.99 3.46 -0.12
N ASN A 67 -8.78 3.60 0.44
CA ASN A 67 -8.54 3.35 1.86
C ASN A 67 -9.29 4.33 2.77
N ALA A 68 -9.42 5.60 2.38
CA ALA A 68 -10.20 6.59 3.13
C ALA A 68 -11.70 6.23 3.13
N GLN A 69 -12.24 5.81 1.98
CA GLN A 69 -13.62 5.37 1.85
C GLN A 69 -13.90 4.11 2.68
N LEU A 70 -13.04 3.09 2.59
CA LEU A 70 -13.18 1.86 3.38
C LEU A 70 -13.15 2.15 4.88
N ARG A 71 -12.30 3.08 5.34
CA ARG A 71 -12.26 3.48 6.75
C ARG A 71 -13.55 4.16 7.18
N ALA A 72 -14.15 4.99 6.33
CA ALA A 72 -15.45 5.61 6.61
C ALA A 72 -16.56 4.56 6.67
N GLU A 73 -16.59 3.61 5.74
CA GLU A 73 -17.57 2.51 5.73
C GLU A 73 -17.45 1.64 6.99
N VAL A 74 -16.22 1.23 7.34
CA VAL A 74 -15.95 0.48 8.57
C VAL A 74 -16.34 1.28 9.81
N GLY A 75 -16.13 2.60 9.82
CA GLY A 75 -16.61 3.49 10.88
C GLY A 75 -18.13 3.41 11.05
N SER A 76 -18.87 3.56 9.95
CA SER A 76 -20.34 3.49 9.96
C SER A 76 -20.88 2.14 10.46
N ILE A 77 -20.19 1.05 10.13
CA ILE A 77 -20.55 -0.29 10.60
C ILE A 77 -20.30 -0.40 12.11
N LYS A 78 -19.17 0.13 12.60
CA LYS A 78 -18.87 0.15 14.04
C LYS A 78 -19.90 0.95 14.83
N ASP A 79 -20.31 2.12 14.34
CA ASP A 79 -21.32 2.94 15.02
C ASP A 79 -22.66 2.21 15.15
N ARG A 80 -23.06 1.50 14.09
CA ARG A 80 -24.26 0.66 14.11
C ARG A 80 -24.12 -0.53 15.06
N LEU A 81 -22.96 -1.19 15.07
CA LEU A 81 -22.69 -2.28 16.01
C LEU A 81 -22.76 -1.80 17.46
N ALA A 82 -22.18 -0.64 17.78
CA ALA A 82 -22.27 -0.06 19.12
C ALA A 82 -23.74 0.25 19.50
N SER A 83 -24.55 0.75 18.56
CA SER A 83 -25.97 0.94 18.80
C SER A 83 -26.71 -0.37 19.06
N VAL A 84 -26.37 -1.45 18.35
CA VAL A 84 -26.96 -2.77 18.55
C VAL A 84 -26.53 -3.35 19.90
N GLU A 85 -25.24 -3.25 20.23
CA GLU A 85 -24.69 -3.68 21.52
C GLU A 85 -25.43 -3.01 22.69
N ARG A 86 -25.65 -1.70 22.60
CA ARG A 86 -26.42 -0.95 23.59
C ARG A 86 -27.86 -1.45 23.71
N ILE A 87 -28.56 -1.66 22.59
CA ILE A 87 -29.95 -2.15 22.61
C ILE A 87 -30.03 -3.52 23.27
N VAL A 88 -29.17 -4.45 22.85
CA VAL A 88 -29.19 -5.83 23.35
C VAL A 88 -28.82 -5.89 24.83
N THR A 89 -27.85 -5.07 25.27
CA THR A 89 -27.37 -5.06 26.65
C THR A 89 -28.36 -4.35 27.58
N ASP A 90 -28.82 -3.14 27.22
CA ASP A 90 -29.74 -2.35 28.05
C ASP A 90 -31.12 -3.03 28.15
N GLN A 91 -31.68 -3.52 27.04
CA GLN A 91 -32.99 -4.19 27.07
C GLN A 91 -32.94 -5.54 27.80
N GLY A 92 -31.82 -6.27 27.72
CA GLY A 92 -31.66 -7.53 28.45
C GLY A 92 -31.73 -7.35 29.97
N TYR A 93 -31.13 -6.27 30.48
CA TYR A 93 -31.15 -5.96 31.91
C TYR A 93 -32.53 -5.49 32.39
N ASP A 94 -33.20 -4.63 31.62
CA ASP A 94 -34.53 -4.11 31.95
C ASP A 94 -35.60 -5.22 31.98
N VAL A 95 -35.62 -6.11 30.99
CA VAL A 95 -36.56 -7.25 30.96
C VAL A 95 -36.33 -8.19 32.14
N ALA A 96 -35.08 -8.47 32.51
CA ALA A 96 -34.76 -9.32 33.66
C ALA A 96 -35.27 -8.72 34.98
N LEU A 97 -35.10 -7.41 35.17
CA LEU A 97 -35.64 -6.66 36.31
C LEU A 97 -37.18 -6.71 36.35
N GLN A 98 -37.83 -6.49 35.21
CA GLN A 98 -39.29 -6.56 35.11
C GLN A 98 -39.82 -7.96 35.44
N ILE A 99 -39.12 -9.02 35.01
CA ILE A 99 -39.48 -10.40 35.34
C ILE A 99 -39.41 -10.63 36.85
N GLU A 100 -38.34 -10.18 37.51
CA GLU A 100 -38.19 -10.36 38.95
C GLU A 100 -39.26 -9.60 39.73
N GLY A 101 -39.56 -8.35 39.34
CA GLY A 101 -40.64 -7.57 39.95
C GLY A 101 -42.03 -8.22 39.80
N LEU A 102 -42.32 -8.82 38.63
CA LEU A 102 -43.55 -9.59 38.42
C LEU A 102 -43.57 -10.88 39.27
N ARG A 103 -42.41 -11.48 39.52
CA ARG A 103 -42.26 -12.68 40.35
C ARG A 103 -42.52 -12.37 41.82
N GLU A 104 -41.94 -11.29 42.33
CA GLU A 104 -42.16 -10.78 43.69
C GLU A 104 -43.62 -10.45 43.93
N ALA A 105 -44.24 -9.64 43.04
CA ALA A 105 -45.66 -9.28 43.14
C ALA A 105 -46.58 -10.53 43.14
N ARG A 106 -46.23 -11.56 42.36
CA ARG A 106 -46.98 -12.83 42.35
C ARG A 106 -46.82 -13.62 43.65
N LEU A 107 -45.64 -13.57 44.28
CA LEU A 107 -45.40 -14.23 45.57
C LEU A 107 -46.18 -13.53 46.69
N GLU A 108 -46.18 -12.20 46.71
CA GLU A 108 -46.96 -11.40 47.67
C GLU A 108 -48.46 -11.72 47.56
N ALA A 109 -49.02 -11.68 46.33
CA ALA A 109 -50.42 -12.03 46.10
C ALA A 109 -50.78 -13.45 46.55
N ARG A 110 -49.86 -14.42 46.41
CA ARG A 110 -50.07 -15.78 46.94
C ARG A 110 -50.08 -15.84 48.47
N GLN A 111 -49.24 -15.06 49.14
CA GLN A 111 -49.20 -15.03 50.60
C GLN A 111 -50.47 -14.42 51.19
N GLU A 112 -51.05 -13.40 50.55
CA GLU A 112 -52.32 -12.82 50.98
C GLU A 112 -53.47 -13.84 50.90
N VAL A 113 -53.54 -14.61 49.82
CA VAL A 113 -54.56 -15.68 49.65
C VAL A 113 -54.41 -16.80 50.69
N THR A 114 -53.19 -17.08 51.16
CA THR A 114 -52.95 -18.17 52.13
C THR A 114 -53.20 -17.72 53.58
N LYS A 115 -53.35 -16.41 53.83
CA LYS A 115 -53.60 -15.83 55.17
C LYS A 115 -55.08 -15.52 55.43
N GLN A 116 -55.95 -15.66 54.43
CA GLN A 116 -57.41 -15.59 54.56
C GLN A 116 -58.00 -16.99 54.79
#